data_AF-A0A7C2K1R3-F1
#
_entry.id   AF-A0A7C2K1R3-F1
#
_cell.length_a   1.000
_cell.length_b   1.000
_cell.length_c   1.000
_cell.angle_alpha   90.00
_cell.angle_beta   90.00
_cell.angle_gamma   90.00
#
_symmetry.space_group_name_H-M   'P 1'
#
loop_
_entity.id
_entity.type
_entity.pdbx_description
1 polymer ?
#
loop_
_entity_poly.entity_id
_entity_poly.type
_entity_poly.pdbx_seq_one_letter_code
_entity_poly.pdbx_strand_id
1 'polypeptide(L)'
;MKRIIALFAVLMVLTPALRAEQKKLTEKEALQMLEECRAKVANLNEEISNLETKYNALINEESELDAKIAALQNEIAELKAEIAKYPSEYTVQKGDYLSKIAAQRYIYNNWKAWPRIYRANRDLIKDPNLIYPGWVLKIPRGIVTEIEVIPGDCLWKIAGFTWIYNNPRLWTNIYEANKDQIKDPNLIYPKQVLKIPR
;
A
#
# COMPACT_ATOMS: atom_id res chain seq x y z
N MET A 1 -40.99 -66.46 57.01
CA MET A 1 -40.96 -66.49 55.52
C MET A 1 -41.01 -65.10 54.86
N LYS A 2 -41.78 -64.12 55.36
CA LYS A 2 -41.92 -62.79 54.71
C LYS A 2 -40.64 -61.90 54.71
N ARG A 3 -39.70 -62.07 55.66
CA ARG A 3 -38.46 -61.27 55.74
C ARG A 3 -37.31 -61.75 54.83
N ILE A 4 -37.29 -63.03 54.44
CA ILE A 4 -36.25 -63.61 53.57
C ILE A 4 -36.53 -63.29 52.10
N ILE A 5 -37.81 -63.22 51.72
CA ILE A 5 -38.26 -62.84 50.36
C ILE A 5 -37.95 -61.36 50.09
N ALA A 6 -38.01 -60.50 51.11
CA ALA A 6 -37.67 -59.07 50.98
C ALA A 6 -36.17 -58.83 50.76
N LEU A 7 -35.28 -59.60 51.40
CA LEU A 7 -33.83 -59.49 51.16
C LEU A 7 -33.42 -60.01 49.77
N PHE A 8 -34.06 -61.08 49.29
CA PHE A 8 -33.84 -61.59 47.92
C PHE A 8 -34.38 -60.65 46.83
N ALA A 9 -35.51 -59.98 47.10
CA ALA A 9 -36.06 -58.96 46.21
C ALA A 9 -35.16 -57.73 46.11
N VAL A 10 -34.57 -57.28 47.22
CA VAL A 10 -33.60 -56.17 47.21
C VAL A 10 -32.29 -56.56 46.51
N LEU A 11 -31.83 -57.81 46.65
CA LEU A 11 -30.64 -58.32 45.96
C LEU A 11 -30.86 -58.52 44.44
N MET A 12 -32.06 -58.93 44.01
CA MET A 12 -32.44 -59.03 42.59
C MET A 12 -32.68 -57.67 41.93
N VAL A 13 -33.06 -56.64 42.70
CA VAL A 13 -33.25 -55.28 42.19
C VAL A 13 -31.94 -54.49 42.19
N LEU A 14 -30.95 -54.85 43.03
CA LEU A 14 -29.61 -54.25 43.00
C LEU A 14 -28.71 -54.76 41.86
N THR A 15 -28.95 -55.94 41.29
CA THR A 15 -28.10 -56.50 40.22
C THR A 15 -28.26 -55.83 38.84
N PRO A 16 -29.45 -55.37 38.39
CA PRO A 16 -29.53 -54.56 37.17
C PRO A 16 -29.08 -53.10 37.39
N ALA A 17 -29.16 -52.58 38.62
CA ALA A 17 -28.71 -51.22 38.96
C ALA A 17 -27.18 -51.08 38.97
N LEU A 18 -26.43 -52.09 39.46
CA LEU A 18 -24.96 -52.10 39.34
C LEU A 18 -24.46 -52.26 37.89
N ARG A 19 -25.32 -52.68 36.95
CA ARG A 19 -24.97 -52.85 35.54
C ARG A 19 -25.21 -51.58 34.71
N ALA A 20 -25.89 -50.58 35.28
CA ALA A 20 -26.34 -49.38 34.59
C ALA A 20 -25.29 -48.25 34.51
N GLU A 21 -24.09 -48.42 35.09
CA GLU A 21 -23.08 -47.34 35.16
C GLU A 21 -21.73 -47.66 34.49
N GLN A 22 -21.66 -48.72 33.69
CA GLN A 22 -20.61 -48.87 32.68
C GLN A 22 -21.27 -49.19 31.34
N LYS A 23 -21.62 -48.15 30.59
CA LYS A 23 -21.92 -48.27 29.16
C LYS A 23 -20.60 -48.61 28.45
N LYS A 24 -20.13 -49.87 28.61
CA LYS A 24 -18.94 -50.37 27.92
C LYS A 24 -19.25 -50.35 26.44
N LEU A 25 -18.58 -49.45 25.73
CA LEU A 25 -18.53 -49.39 24.27
C LEU A 25 -18.39 -50.82 23.74
N THR A 26 -19.30 -51.25 22.88
CA THR A 26 -19.21 -52.60 22.32
C THR A 26 -17.94 -52.69 21.48
N GLU A 27 -17.32 -53.86 21.40
CA GLU A 27 -16.08 -54.08 20.63
C GLU A 27 -16.19 -53.57 19.18
N LYS A 28 -17.39 -53.72 18.60
CA LYS A 28 -17.72 -53.20 17.27
C LYS A 28 -17.73 -51.68 17.19
N GLU A 29 -18.33 -50.99 18.17
CA GLU A 29 -18.30 -49.53 18.24
C GLU A 29 -16.88 -49.01 18.49
N ALA A 30 -16.09 -49.71 19.31
CA ALA A 30 -14.68 -49.39 19.55
C ALA A 30 -13.83 -49.52 18.27
N LEU A 31 -14.04 -50.57 17.49
CA LEU A 31 -13.38 -50.76 16.20
C LEU A 31 -13.79 -49.68 15.19
N GLN A 32 -15.07 -49.34 15.10
CA GLN A 32 -15.56 -48.29 14.21
C GLN A 32 -14.96 -46.91 14.57
N MET A 33 -14.92 -46.57 15.85
CA MET A 33 -14.27 -45.32 16.31
C MET A 33 -12.77 -45.30 16.02
N LEU A 34 -12.10 -46.46 16.08
CA LEU A 34 -10.67 -46.60 15.77
C LEU A 34 -10.40 -46.42 14.27
N GLU A 35 -11.27 -46.94 13.41
CA GLU A 35 -11.23 -46.68 11.96
C GLU A 35 -11.49 -45.22 11.62
N GLU A 36 -12.50 -44.59 12.24
CA GLU A 36 -12.78 -43.17 12.06
C GLU A 36 -11.62 -42.28 12.51
N CYS A 37 -11.00 -42.60 13.66
CA CYS A 37 -9.80 -41.89 14.13
C CYS A 37 -8.62 -42.07 13.18
N ARG A 38 -8.40 -43.30 12.67
CA ARG A 38 -7.35 -43.57 11.68
C ARG A 38 -7.57 -42.77 10.39
N ALA A 39 -8.81 -42.70 9.90
CA ALA A 39 -9.16 -41.92 8.72
C ALA A 39 -8.93 -40.41 8.94
N LYS A 40 -9.29 -39.88 10.11
CA LYS A 40 -9.03 -38.48 10.48
C LYS A 40 -7.53 -38.18 10.54
N VAL A 41 -6.72 -39.06 11.15
CA VAL A 41 -5.26 -38.90 11.20
C VAL A 41 -4.66 -38.91 9.79
N ALA A 42 -5.11 -39.81 8.91
CA ALA A 42 -4.64 -39.85 7.53
C ALA A 42 -4.97 -38.55 6.77
N ASN A 43 -6.20 -38.04 6.90
CA ASN A 43 -6.61 -36.78 6.27
C ASN A 43 -5.84 -35.57 6.82
N LEU A 44 -5.66 -35.49 8.14
CA LEU A 44 -4.87 -34.42 8.76
C LEU A 44 -3.40 -34.46 8.32
N ASN A 45 -2.81 -35.64 8.17
CA ASN A 45 -1.44 -35.77 7.68
C ASN A 45 -1.31 -35.31 6.22
N GLU A 46 -2.32 -35.59 5.38
CA GLU A 46 -2.36 -35.08 4.01
C GLU A 46 -2.51 -33.55 3.99
N GLU A 47 -3.37 -33.00 4.85
CA GLU A 47 -3.53 -31.55 5.00
C GLU A 47 -2.24 -30.87 5.49
N ILE A 48 -1.55 -31.45 6.47
CA ILE A 48 -0.24 -30.97 6.94
C ILE A 48 0.79 -30.97 5.79
N SER A 49 0.89 -32.07 5.04
CA SER A 49 1.79 -32.14 3.88
C SER A 49 1.46 -31.08 2.83
N ASN A 50 0.18 -30.83 2.58
CA ASN A 50 -0.27 -29.78 1.66
C ASN A 50 0.02 -28.37 2.19
N LEU A 51 -0.05 -28.15 3.51
CA LEU A 51 0.30 -26.88 4.13
C LEU A 51 1.81 -26.64 4.13
N GLU A 52 2.62 -27.66 4.38
CA GLU A 52 4.09 -27.56 4.33
C GLU A 52 4.58 -27.18 2.93
N THR A 53 4.03 -27.79 1.88
CA THR A 53 4.38 -27.45 0.49
C THR A 53 4.00 -26.00 0.17
N LYS A 54 2.82 -25.53 0.60
CA LYS A 54 2.41 -24.13 0.45
C LYS A 54 3.33 -23.20 1.22
N TYR A 55 3.65 -23.51 2.48
CA TYR A 55 4.53 -22.70 3.32
C TYR A 55 5.92 -22.54 2.68
N ASN A 56 6.51 -23.62 2.19
CA ASN A 56 7.80 -23.58 1.50
C ASN A 56 7.73 -22.79 0.19
N ALA A 57 6.64 -22.88 -0.56
CA ALA A 57 6.41 -22.05 -1.75
C ALA A 57 6.33 -20.55 -1.39
N LEU A 58 5.63 -20.19 -0.31
CA LEU A 58 5.54 -18.82 0.16
C LEU A 58 6.89 -18.27 0.63
N ILE A 59 7.69 -19.07 1.35
CA ILE A 59 9.05 -18.67 1.76
C ILE A 59 9.90 -18.32 0.53
N ASN A 60 9.83 -19.15 -0.52
CA ASN A 60 10.58 -18.89 -1.74
C ASN A 60 10.11 -17.60 -2.41
N GLU A 61 8.80 -17.36 -2.48
CA GLU A 61 8.23 -16.12 -3.02
C GLU A 61 8.67 -14.89 -2.20
N GLU A 62 8.64 -14.97 -0.87
CA GLU A 62 9.12 -13.91 0.01
C GLU A 62 10.61 -13.60 -0.24
N SER A 63 11.45 -14.64 -0.33
CA SER A 63 12.87 -14.48 -0.65
C SER A 63 13.10 -13.83 -2.02
N GLU A 64 12.29 -14.15 -3.02
CA GLU A 64 12.36 -13.51 -4.34
C GLU A 64 11.94 -12.04 -4.30
N LEU A 65 10.90 -11.72 -3.53
CA LEU A 65 10.43 -10.35 -3.34
C LEU A 65 11.47 -9.51 -2.60
N ASP A 66 12.12 -10.06 -1.58
CA ASP A 66 13.21 -9.38 -0.86
C ASP A 66 14.40 -9.07 -1.78
N ALA A 67 14.77 -10.03 -2.64
CA ALA A 67 15.81 -9.80 -3.64
C ALA A 67 15.43 -8.67 -4.62
N LYS A 68 14.17 -8.62 -5.06
CA LYS A 68 13.65 -7.53 -5.92
C LYS A 68 13.66 -6.19 -5.20
N ILE A 69 13.25 -6.15 -3.93
CA ILE A 69 13.27 -4.93 -3.11
C ILE A 69 14.70 -4.41 -2.98
N ALA A 70 15.66 -5.28 -2.66
CA ALA A 70 17.06 -4.90 -2.55
C ALA A 70 17.62 -4.34 -3.86
N ALA A 71 17.29 -4.96 -5.01
CA ALA A 71 17.69 -4.47 -6.32
C ALA A 71 17.11 -3.08 -6.63
N LEU A 72 15.81 -2.88 -6.38
CA LEU A 72 15.14 -1.59 -6.57
C LEU A 72 15.69 -0.50 -5.64
N GLN A 73 16.05 -0.85 -4.41
CA GLN A 73 16.67 0.09 -3.47
C GLN A 73 18.04 0.57 -3.99
N ASN A 74 18.84 -0.32 -4.58
CA ASN A 74 20.11 0.05 -5.20
C ASN A 74 19.89 0.98 -6.41
N GLU A 75 18.95 0.65 -7.29
CA GLU A 75 18.62 1.50 -8.44
C GLU A 75 18.15 2.90 -8.01
N ILE A 76 17.30 2.98 -6.98
CA ILE A 76 16.86 4.26 -6.40
C ILE A 76 18.05 5.05 -5.85
N ALA A 77 19.02 4.40 -5.22
CA ALA A 77 20.21 5.06 -4.69
C ALA A 77 21.07 5.66 -5.82
N GLU A 78 21.29 4.91 -6.90
CA GLU A 78 22.03 5.39 -8.07
C GLU A 78 21.34 6.56 -8.76
N LEU A 79 20.02 6.46 -8.98
CA LEU A 79 19.23 7.54 -9.56
C LEU A 79 19.24 8.81 -8.70
N LYS A 80 19.19 8.67 -7.37
CA LYS A 80 19.33 9.80 -6.44
C LYS A 80 20.71 10.46 -6.56
N ALA A 81 21.77 9.66 -6.66
CA ALA A 81 23.12 10.16 -6.85
C ALA A 81 23.28 10.90 -8.19
N GLU A 82 22.67 10.40 -9.26
CA GLU A 82 22.65 11.07 -10.57
C GLU A 82 21.89 12.40 -10.51
N ILE A 83 20.71 12.44 -9.88
CA ILE A 83 19.92 13.66 -9.71
C ILE A 83 20.70 14.73 -8.91
N ALA A 84 21.49 14.30 -7.92
CA ALA A 84 22.30 15.20 -7.08
C ALA A 84 23.43 15.90 -7.86
N LYS A 85 23.82 15.42 -9.05
CA LYS A 85 24.81 16.09 -9.91
C LYS A 85 24.30 17.41 -10.49
N TYR A 86 22.98 17.58 -10.55
CA TYR A 86 22.36 18.76 -11.11
C TYR A 86 22.07 19.81 -10.03
N PRO A 87 22.15 21.10 -10.34
CA PRO A 87 21.96 22.14 -9.35
C PRO A 87 20.54 22.11 -8.78
N SER A 88 20.44 22.28 -7.46
CA SER A 88 19.20 22.47 -6.70
C SER A 88 18.75 23.93 -6.67
N GLU A 89 19.61 24.86 -7.07
CA GLU A 89 19.36 26.30 -7.10
C GLU A 89 19.95 26.92 -8.36
N TYR A 90 19.41 28.06 -8.78
CA TYR A 90 19.91 28.80 -9.93
C TYR A 90 19.95 30.30 -9.62
N THR A 91 21.11 30.93 -9.83
CA THR A 91 21.24 32.39 -9.74
C THR A 91 20.85 33.01 -11.06
N VAL A 92 19.79 33.81 -11.06
CA VAL A 92 19.24 34.49 -12.23
C VAL A 92 20.29 35.43 -12.83
N GLN A 93 20.48 35.35 -14.14
CA GLN A 93 21.39 36.21 -14.89
C GLN A 93 20.65 37.31 -15.65
N LYS A 94 21.40 38.30 -16.14
CA LYS A 94 20.83 39.37 -16.98
C LYS A 94 20.20 38.78 -18.25
N GLY A 95 18.92 39.10 -18.49
CA GLY A 95 18.18 38.63 -19.65
C GLY A 95 17.59 37.22 -19.51
N ASP A 96 17.47 36.71 -18.29
CA ASP A 96 16.75 35.47 -18.01
C ASP A 96 15.25 35.68 -17.82
N TYR A 97 14.50 34.63 -18.14
CA TYR A 97 13.09 34.45 -17.83
C TYR A 97 12.86 32.96 -17.52
N LEU A 98 11.81 32.63 -16.78
CA LEU A 98 11.64 31.30 -16.19
C LEU A 98 11.69 30.15 -17.21
N SER A 99 11.11 30.33 -18.40
CA SER A 99 11.13 29.30 -19.45
C SER A 99 12.49 29.13 -20.12
N LYS A 100 13.31 30.20 -20.20
CA LYS A 100 14.72 30.10 -20.63
C LYS A 100 15.54 29.32 -19.61
N ILE A 101 15.35 29.56 -18.32
CA ILE A 101 16.03 28.81 -17.25
C ILE A 101 15.63 27.33 -17.31
N ALA A 102 14.33 27.03 -17.39
CA ALA A 102 13.82 25.66 -17.48
C ALA A 102 14.33 24.90 -18.73
N ALA A 103 14.54 25.61 -19.84
CA ALA A 103 15.09 25.05 -21.08
C ALA A 103 16.55 24.60 -20.98
N GLN A 104 17.32 25.11 -20.01
CA GLN A 104 18.74 24.77 -19.89
C GLN A 104 18.91 23.26 -19.65
N ARG A 105 19.89 22.66 -20.33
CA ARG A 105 20.14 21.22 -20.32
C ARG A 105 20.36 20.66 -18.91
N TYR A 106 21.02 21.43 -18.04
CA TYR A 106 21.29 21.04 -16.65
C TYR A 106 20.17 21.41 -15.66
N ILE A 107 19.11 22.09 -16.12
CA ILE A 107 17.93 22.39 -15.31
C ILE A 107 16.86 21.33 -15.57
N TYR A 108 16.02 21.49 -16.59
CA TYR A 108 15.01 20.50 -16.96
C TYR A 108 15.07 20.09 -18.41
N ASN A 109 15.92 20.73 -19.22
CA ASN A 109 15.95 20.56 -20.67
C ASN A 109 14.54 20.69 -21.30
N ASN A 110 13.67 21.51 -20.69
CA ASN A 110 12.27 21.62 -21.06
C ASN A 110 11.72 22.98 -20.64
N TRP A 111 11.56 23.88 -21.61
CA TRP A 111 11.02 25.22 -21.37
C TRP A 111 9.62 25.21 -20.76
N LYS A 112 8.79 24.17 -21.03
CA LYS A 112 7.43 24.04 -20.49
C LYS A 112 7.43 23.72 -18.98
N ALA A 113 8.59 23.35 -18.41
CA ALA A 113 8.74 23.10 -16.98
C ALA A 113 8.91 24.39 -16.15
N TRP A 114 8.87 25.58 -16.77
CA TRP A 114 8.96 26.85 -16.07
C TRP A 114 7.95 27.03 -14.90
N PRO A 115 6.69 26.55 -14.96
CA PRO A 115 5.77 26.76 -13.85
C PRO A 115 6.20 25.96 -12.62
N ARG A 116 7.05 24.94 -12.77
CA ARG A 116 7.66 24.22 -11.67
C ARG A 116 8.60 25.12 -10.85
N ILE A 117 9.42 25.91 -11.54
CA ILE A 117 10.31 26.92 -10.92
C ILE A 117 9.46 27.98 -10.24
N TYR A 118 8.46 28.52 -10.95
CA TYR A 118 7.57 29.54 -10.38
C TYR A 118 6.90 29.06 -9.09
N ARG A 119 6.31 27.86 -9.09
CA ARG A 119 5.61 27.29 -7.93
C ARG A 119 6.51 27.14 -6.71
N ALA A 120 7.74 26.68 -6.89
CA ALA A 120 8.68 26.49 -5.78
C ALA A 120 9.22 27.80 -5.19
N ASN A 121 9.07 28.91 -5.91
CA ASN A 121 9.62 30.22 -5.54
C ASN A 121 8.52 31.28 -5.41
N ARG A 122 7.27 30.91 -5.11
CA ARG A 122 6.12 31.85 -4.97
C ARG A 122 6.27 32.84 -3.81
N ASP A 123 7.08 32.46 -2.83
CA ASP A 123 7.53 33.32 -1.74
C ASP A 123 8.29 34.55 -2.29
N LEU A 124 9.14 34.35 -3.29
CA LEU A 124 9.96 35.38 -3.93
C LEU A 124 9.31 36.00 -5.18
N ILE A 125 8.82 35.18 -6.10
CA ILE A 125 8.28 35.57 -7.41
C ILE A 125 6.77 35.82 -7.29
N LYS A 126 6.36 37.09 -7.39
CA LYS A 126 4.94 37.48 -7.39
C LYS A 126 4.33 37.50 -8.78
N ASP A 127 5.09 37.95 -9.77
CA ASP A 127 4.73 37.89 -11.19
C ASP A 127 5.70 36.92 -11.90
N PRO A 128 5.22 35.81 -12.49
CA PRO A 128 6.08 34.85 -13.19
C PRO A 128 6.85 35.44 -14.38
N ASN A 129 6.42 36.58 -14.93
CA ASN A 129 7.11 37.26 -16.02
C ASN A 129 8.24 38.18 -15.53
N LEU A 130 8.38 38.37 -14.22
CA LEU A 130 9.30 39.33 -13.63
C LEU A 130 10.27 38.63 -12.66
N ILE A 131 11.50 38.43 -13.12
CA ILE A 131 12.62 37.96 -12.31
C ILE A 131 13.80 38.91 -12.47
N TYR A 132 14.61 39.05 -11.42
CA TYR A 132 15.73 40.01 -11.40
C TYR A 132 17.07 39.29 -11.30
N PRO A 133 18.13 39.80 -11.97
CA PRO A 133 19.47 39.26 -11.84
C PRO A 133 19.94 39.21 -10.38
N GLY A 134 20.63 38.12 -10.01
CA GLY A 134 21.13 37.88 -8.66
C GLY A 134 20.12 37.16 -7.74
N TRP A 135 18.86 36.99 -8.14
CA TRP A 135 17.93 36.14 -7.40
C TRP A 135 18.38 34.69 -7.42
N VAL A 136 18.32 34.03 -6.27
CA VAL A 136 18.59 32.60 -6.15
C VAL A 136 17.25 31.86 -6.14
N LEU A 137 16.98 31.10 -7.21
CA LEU A 137 15.74 30.35 -7.38
C LEU A 137 15.96 28.88 -7.03
N LYS A 138 15.05 28.31 -6.23
CA LYS A 138 14.95 26.88 -5.99
C LYS A 138 14.57 26.15 -7.28
N ILE A 139 15.29 25.07 -7.60
CA ILE A 139 15.08 24.20 -8.76
C ILE A 139 14.64 22.82 -8.26
N PRO A 140 13.34 22.61 -7.99
CA PRO A 140 12.86 21.34 -7.45
C PRO A 140 13.05 20.19 -8.44
N ARG A 141 13.47 19.02 -7.95
CA ARG A 141 13.60 17.78 -8.71
C ARG A 141 12.77 16.67 -8.07
N GLY A 142 12.71 15.51 -8.71
CA GLY A 142 11.98 14.36 -8.21
C GLY A 142 10.47 14.41 -8.45
N ILE A 143 9.79 13.49 -7.79
CA ILE A 143 8.35 13.25 -7.94
C ILE A 143 7.59 14.18 -6.99
N VAL A 144 6.54 14.82 -7.49
CA VAL A 144 5.65 15.66 -6.69
C VAL A 144 4.50 14.79 -6.18
N THR A 145 4.38 14.63 -4.86
CA THR A 145 3.31 13.86 -4.21
C THR A 145 2.14 14.74 -3.77
N GLU A 146 2.37 16.05 -3.64
CA GLU A 146 1.37 17.04 -3.25
C GLU A 146 1.59 18.34 -4.01
N ILE A 147 0.51 19.05 -4.33
CA ILE A 147 0.60 20.35 -5.00
C ILE A 147 -0.35 21.37 -4.37
N GLU A 148 0.19 22.55 -4.05
CA GLU A 148 -0.64 23.70 -3.69
C GLU A 148 -1.27 24.30 -4.95
N VAL A 149 -2.60 24.46 -4.91
CA VAL A 149 -3.41 25.12 -5.93
C VAL A 149 -3.14 26.61 -5.91
N ILE A 150 -2.93 27.20 -7.10
CA ILE A 150 -2.66 28.63 -7.24
C ILE A 150 -3.74 29.29 -8.10
N PRO A 151 -3.93 30.62 -8.05
CA PRO A 151 -4.89 31.30 -8.91
C PRO A 151 -4.72 30.94 -10.40
N GLY A 152 -5.83 30.58 -11.06
CA GLY A 152 -5.83 30.14 -12.46
C GLY A 152 -5.47 28.67 -12.67
N ASP A 153 -5.44 27.84 -11.62
CA ASP A 153 -5.36 26.40 -11.74
C ASP A 153 -6.72 25.74 -11.92
N CYS A 154 -6.69 24.60 -12.61
CA CYS A 154 -7.75 23.62 -12.66
C CYS A 154 -7.11 22.22 -12.68
N LEU A 155 -7.87 21.18 -12.33
CA LEU A 155 -7.35 19.81 -12.28
C LEU A 155 -6.73 19.37 -13.62
N TRP A 156 -7.35 19.76 -14.74
CA TRP A 156 -6.86 19.52 -16.10
C TRP A 156 -5.45 20.08 -16.33
N LYS A 157 -5.23 21.35 -15.97
CA LYS A 157 -3.94 22.03 -16.09
C LYS A 157 -2.89 21.40 -15.18
N ILE A 158 -3.26 21.05 -13.95
CA ILE A 158 -2.35 20.41 -12.99
C ILE A 158 -1.88 19.06 -13.52
N ALA A 159 -2.81 18.21 -13.96
CA ALA A 159 -2.49 16.92 -14.58
C ALA A 159 -1.62 17.07 -15.84
N GLY A 160 -1.83 18.15 -16.59
CA GLY A 160 -1.06 18.48 -17.78
C GLY A 160 0.38 18.91 -17.56
N PHE A 161 0.80 19.23 -16.33
CA PHE A 161 2.19 19.59 -16.09
C PHE A 161 3.13 18.41 -16.39
N THR A 162 4.26 18.74 -17.02
CA THR A 162 5.25 17.73 -17.46
C THR A 162 5.88 16.96 -16.29
N TRP A 163 5.83 17.51 -15.07
CA TRP A 163 6.31 16.88 -13.84
C TRP A 163 5.20 16.28 -12.96
N ILE A 164 3.94 16.34 -13.42
CA ILE A 164 2.80 15.68 -12.79
C ILE A 164 2.47 14.42 -13.58
N TYR A 165 1.60 14.49 -14.58
CA TYR A 165 1.30 13.34 -15.44
C TYR A 165 1.67 13.54 -16.90
N ASN A 166 2.02 14.78 -17.29
CA ASN A 166 2.18 15.17 -18.69
C ASN A 166 0.96 14.78 -19.56
N ASN A 167 -0.20 14.62 -18.93
CA ASN A 167 -1.43 14.19 -19.57
C ASN A 167 -2.61 14.83 -18.83
N PRO A 168 -3.18 15.91 -19.39
CA PRO A 168 -4.31 16.59 -18.79
C PRO A 168 -5.53 15.69 -18.55
N ARG A 169 -5.71 14.62 -19.34
CA ARG A 169 -6.83 13.67 -19.20
C ARG A 169 -6.80 12.90 -17.88
N LEU A 170 -5.66 12.85 -17.20
CA LEU A 170 -5.50 12.18 -15.90
C LEU A 170 -5.89 13.08 -14.71
N TRP A 171 -6.58 14.20 -14.96
CA TRP A 171 -7.13 15.06 -13.92
C TRP A 171 -8.09 14.31 -12.98
N THR A 172 -8.80 13.29 -13.49
CA THR A 172 -9.70 12.46 -12.70
C THR A 172 -8.96 11.78 -11.56
N ASN A 173 -7.72 11.36 -11.76
CA ASN A 173 -6.92 10.72 -10.71
C ASN A 173 -6.65 11.68 -9.55
N ILE A 174 -6.43 12.97 -9.85
CA ILE A 174 -6.26 14.01 -8.83
C ILE A 174 -7.59 14.21 -8.10
N TYR A 175 -8.71 14.29 -8.81
CA TYR A 175 -10.03 14.42 -8.18
C TYR A 175 -10.31 13.25 -7.24
N GLU A 176 -10.20 12.02 -7.73
CA GLU A 176 -10.48 10.79 -6.98
C GLU A 176 -9.68 10.70 -5.68
N ALA A 177 -8.37 11.01 -5.73
CA ALA A 177 -7.50 10.99 -4.56
C ALA A 177 -7.78 12.10 -3.52
N ASN A 178 -8.60 13.10 -3.88
CA ASN A 178 -8.89 14.28 -3.07
C ASN A 178 -10.41 14.54 -2.92
N LYS A 179 -11.25 13.52 -3.14
CA LYS A 179 -12.72 13.62 -3.01
C LYS A 179 -13.19 14.06 -1.62
N ASP A 180 -12.37 13.82 -0.60
CA ASP A 180 -12.59 14.28 0.76
C ASP A 180 -12.58 15.81 0.89
N GLN A 181 -11.86 16.51 0.00
CA GLN A 181 -11.75 17.97 0.00
C GLN A 181 -12.29 18.67 -1.27
N ILE A 182 -12.55 17.93 -2.35
CA ILE A 182 -13.12 18.48 -3.60
C ILE A 182 -14.54 17.93 -3.78
N LYS A 183 -15.55 18.78 -3.55
CA LYS A 183 -16.97 18.42 -3.76
C LYS A 183 -17.40 18.53 -5.22
N ASP A 184 -16.93 19.56 -5.91
CA ASP A 184 -17.14 19.79 -7.34
C ASP A 184 -15.78 19.77 -8.04
N PRO A 185 -15.53 18.86 -9.00
CA PRO A 185 -14.25 18.77 -9.70
C PRO A 185 -13.85 20.03 -10.47
N ASN A 186 -14.81 20.91 -10.79
CA ASN A 186 -14.53 22.19 -11.45
C ASN A 186 -14.13 23.29 -10.47
N LEU A 187 -14.20 23.03 -9.16
CA LEU A 187 -14.03 24.04 -8.12
C LEU A 187 -12.92 23.65 -7.15
N ILE A 188 -11.73 24.19 -7.40
CA ILE A 188 -10.57 24.12 -6.51
C ILE A 188 -10.15 25.53 -6.11
N TYR A 189 -9.64 25.70 -4.89
CA TYR A 189 -9.36 27.02 -4.33
C TYR A 189 -7.86 27.26 -4.15
N PRO A 190 -7.36 28.50 -4.33
CA PRO A 190 -5.98 28.84 -4.01
C PRO A 190 -5.59 28.41 -2.58
N LYS A 191 -4.35 27.96 -2.40
CA LYS A 191 -3.77 27.40 -1.15
C LYS A 191 -4.27 26.02 -0.74
N GLN A 192 -5.24 25.44 -1.47
CA GLN A 192 -5.62 24.06 -1.25
C GLN A 192 -4.46 23.14 -1.64
N VAL A 193 -4.13 22.15 -0.80
CA VAL A 193 -3.06 21.18 -1.08
C VAL A 193 -3.69 19.88 -1.56
N LEU A 194 -3.41 19.50 -2.80
CA LEU A 194 -3.95 18.29 -3.43
C LEU A 194 -2.90 17.19 -3.46
N LYS A 195 -3.29 15.98 -3.05
CA LYS A 195 -2.51 14.75 -3.21
C LYS A 195 -2.42 14.40 -4.70
N ILE A 196 -1.24 14.00 -5.16
CA ILE A 196 -0.96 13.58 -6.53
C ILE A 196 -0.62 12.08 -6.49
N PRO A 197 -1.61 11.19 -6.76
CA PRO A 197 -1.35 9.76 -6.80
C PRO A 197 -0.34 9.40 -7.91
N ARG A 198 0.43 8.34 -7.71
CA ARG A 198 1.48 7.88 -8.64
C ARG A 198 1.22 6.46 -9.08
#